data_AF-A0A7R9U9N4-F1
#
_entry.id   AF-A0A7R9U9N4-F1
#
_cell.length_a   1.000
_cell.length_b   1.000
_cell.length_c   1.000
_cell.angle_alpha   90.00
_cell.angle_beta   90.00
_cell.angle_gamma   90.00
#
_symmetry.space_group_name_H-M   'P 1'
#
loop_
_entity.id
_entity.type
_entity.pdbx_description
1 polymer ?
#
loop_
_entity_poly.entity_id
_entity_poly.type
_entity_poly.pdbx_seq_one_letter_code
_entity_poly.pdbx_strand_id
1 'polypeptide(L)'
;QAQAGNLVDGSCVADGQYDGSVDYFPDKILVDFATHFEVTYNNSYKVVEVTAPGNEQKFVLYQCGTPVPNVPDADKYFSVPITKSVVAVTTLLPWIEQLGERATIAGWGTVAPYSPCTASLLRSGEIVDAANGFNTNYTTAEAIGAEIVFESFTPEGGLHPLAVAVTEYLENSVLTTGEWIEFMSLFYNKEAEANAIFTTMKETYECHERRADFFQGNNYSVAWVEWST
;
A
#
# COMPACT_ATOMS: atom_id res chain seq x y z
N GLN A 1 24.87 1.56 12.90
CA GLN A 1 25.28 0.68 11.77
C GLN A 1 24.05 0.49 10.88
N ALA A 2 24.16 -0.02 9.65
CA ALA A 2 22.99 -0.26 8.80
C ALA A 2 23.05 -1.68 8.22
N GLN A 3 21.89 -2.30 8.02
CA GLN A 3 21.78 -3.54 7.24
C GLN A 3 22.13 -3.26 5.77
N ALA A 4 22.42 -4.32 4.99
CA ALA A 4 22.72 -4.20 3.56
C ALA A 4 21.51 -3.77 2.69
N GLY A 5 20.30 -3.97 3.18
CA GLY A 5 19.03 -3.70 2.51
C GLY A 5 17.88 -4.04 3.46
N ASN A 6 16.67 -3.63 3.10
CA ASN A 6 15.49 -3.94 3.91
C ASN A 6 15.19 -5.45 3.93
N LEU A 7 14.62 -5.95 5.03
CA LEU A 7 14.17 -7.35 5.12
C LEU A 7 12.81 -7.50 4.42
N VAL A 8 12.76 -8.35 3.39
CA VAL A 8 11.57 -8.58 2.52
C VAL A 8 11.05 -10.02 2.62
N ASP A 9 9.94 -10.31 1.92
CA ASP A 9 9.38 -11.66 1.76
C ASP A 9 9.10 -12.40 3.09
N GLY A 10 8.62 -11.67 4.10
CA GLY A 10 8.35 -12.22 5.44
C GLY A 10 9.59 -12.46 6.30
N SER A 11 10.77 -12.00 5.86
CA SER A 11 12.02 -12.18 6.62
C SER A 11 12.06 -11.28 7.86
N CYS A 12 12.47 -11.85 8.99
CA CYS A 12 12.55 -11.16 10.28
C CYS A 12 13.96 -11.12 10.85
N VAL A 13 14.18 -10.18 11.77
CA VAL A 13 15.37 -10.18 12.63
C VAL A 13 15.34 -11.46 13.47
N ALA A 14 16.43 -12.24 13.40
CA ALA A 14 16.50 -13.50 14.12
C ALA A 14 16.51 -13.29 15.65
N ASP A 15 15.97 -14.26 16.38
CA ASP A 15 15.89 -14.21 17.84
C ASP A 15 17.26 -13.90 18.48
N GLY A 16 17.28 -12.87 19.34
CA GLY A 16 18.48 -12.42 20.03
C GLY A 16 19.49 -11.67 19.17
N GLN A 17 19.19 -11.37 17.89
CA GLN A 17 20.04 -10.57 17.00
C GLN A 17 19.62 -9.10 16.89
N TYR A 18 18.60 -8.68 17.64
CA TYR A 18 18.20 -7.27 17.68
C TYR A 18 19.26 -6.40 18.35
N ASP A 19 19.78 -5.45 17.59
CA ASP A 19 20.56 -4.31 18.05
C ASP A 19 19.80 -3.00 17.76
N GLY A 20 19.50 -2.22 18.80
CA GLY A 20 18.77 -0.95 18.68
C GLY A 20 19.55 0.18 18.01
N SER A 21 20.83 0.00 17.72
CA SER A 21 21.69 0.96 16.99
C SER A 21 21.81 0.68 15.48
N VAL A 22 21.14 -0.38 15.00
CA VAL A 22 21.10 -0.78 13.59
C VAL A 22 19.89 -0.14 12.90
N ASP A 23 20.13 0.51 11.77
CA ASP A 23 19.09 0.87 10.82
C ASP A 23 18.68 -0.38 10.01
N TYR A 24 17.48 -0.89 10.29
CA TYR A 24 16.84 -2.03 9.61
C TYR A 24 16.07 -1.60 8.36
N PHE A 25 15.99 -0.29 8.07
CA PHE A 25 15.39 0.27 6.87
C PHE A 25 16.40 1.15 6.10
N PRO A 26 17.57 0.61 5.68
CA PRO A 26 18.54 1.37 4.90
C PRO A 26 17.99 1.88 3.56
N ASP A 27 17.06 1.15 2.94
CA ASP A 27 16.34 1.61 1.75
C ASP A 27 15.11 2.42 2.20
N LYS A 28 15.00 3.65 1.72
CA LYS A 28 13.98 4.60 2.18
C LYS A 28 13.24 5.21 0.99
N ILE A 29 11.98 5.54 1.24
CA ILE A 29 11.19 6.41 0.38
C ILE A 29 11.45 7.86 0.76
N LEU A 30 11.58 8.71 -0.25
CA LEU A 30 11.45 10.15 -0.12
C LEU A 30 10.25 10.55 -0.98
N VAL A 31 9.16 10.94 -0.33
CA VAL A 31 7.90 11.30 -0.99
C VAL A 31 8.09 12.65 -1.70
N ASP A 32 8.05 12.66 -3.03
CA ASP A 32 8.30 13.84 -3.86
C ASP A 32 7.00 14.48 -4.39
N PHE A 33 5.92 13.71 -4.58
CA PHE A 33 4.71 14.13 -5.28
C PHE A 33 3.42 14.00 -4.45
N ALA A 34 3.17 12.84 -3.84
CA ALA A 34 2.00 12.58 -3.03
C ALA A 34 1.93 13.58 -1.88
N THR A 35 0.71 14.04 -1.63
CA THR A 35 0.45 15.14 -0.69
C THR A 35 -0.32 14.69 0.55
N HIS A 36 -0.73 13.41 0.58
CA HIS A 36 -1.62 12.87 1.58
C HIS A 36 -1.02 11.75 2.43
N PHE A 37 0.29 11.51 2.33
CA PHE A 37 1.01 10.72 3.32
C PHE A 37 2.46 11.20 3.49
N GLU A 38 3.01 10.92 4.67
CA GLU A 38 4.43 11.11 5.00
C GLU A 38 4.97 9.88 5.71
N VAL A 39 6.29 9.66 5.65
CA VAL A 39 6.96 8.58 6.35
C VAL A 39 8.22 9.07 7.07
N THR A 40 8.34 8.73 8.35
CA THR A 40 9.53 8.98 9.16
C THR A 40 10.18 7.66 9.56
N TYR A 41 11.46 7.51 9.23
CA TYR A 41 12.22 6.30 9.53
C TYR A 41 12.95 6.41 10.88
N ASN A 42 12.87 5.34 11.66
CA ASN A 42 13.70 5.09 12.82
C ASN A 42 14.47 3.78 12.59
N ASN A 43 15.35 3.44 13.53
CA ASN A 43 16.20 2.26 13.40
C ASN A 43 15.42 0.97 13.13
N SER A 44 14.41 0.64 13.95
CA SER A 44 13.65 -0.62 13.85
C SER A 44 12.15 -0.45 13.60
N TYR A 45 11.71 0.77 13.31
CA TYR A 45 10.35 1.03 12.86
C TYR A 45 10.26 2.27 11.98
N LYS A 46 9.18 2.39 11.22
CA LYS A 46 8.78 3.60 10.50
C LYS A 46 7.43 4.07 11.00
N VAL A 47 7.26 5.38 11.05
CA VAL A 47 5.99 6.04 11.36
C VAL A 47 5.43 6.54 10.04
N VAL A 48 4.23 6.11 9.70
CA VAL A 48 3.53 6.53 8.47
C VAL A 48 2.33 7.34 8.88
N GLU A 49 2.22 8.56 8.37
CA GLU A 49 1.11 9.47 8.66
C GLU A 49 0.35 9.73 7.37
N VAL A 50 -0.90 9.26 7.30
CA VAL A 50 -1.86 9.68 6.28
C VAL A 50 -2.42 11.03 6.72
N THR A 51 -2.28 12.03 5.86
CA THR A 51 -2.59 13.44 6.15
C THR A 51 -3.79 13.95 5.36
N ALA A 52 -4.46 13.07 4.59
CA ALA A 52 -5.67 13.39 3.84
C ALA A 52 -6.77 13.91 4.80
N PRO A 53 -7.33 15.12 4.58
CA PRO A 53 -8.30 15.71 5.48
C PRO A 53 -9.52 14.81 5.76
N GLY A 54 -9.83 14.59 7.03
CA GLY A 54 -10.94 13.74 7.47
C GLY A 54 -10.68 12.24 7.38
N ASN A 55 -9.46 11.85 7.02
CA ASN A 55 -9.01 10.46 6.90
C ASN A 55 -7.60 10.30 7.53
N GLU A 56 -7.27 11.15 8.49
CA GLU A 56 -5.95 11.16 9.11
C GLU A 56 -5.71 9.87 9.90
N GLN A 57 -4.53 9.27 9.71
CA GLN A 57 -4.14 8.03 10.37
C GLN A 57 -2.65 8.02 10.64
N LYS A 58 -2.24 7.49 11.80
CA LYS A 58 -0.85 7.29 12.19
C LYS A 58 -0.56 5.82 12.45
N PHE A 59 0.24 5.24 11.56
CA PHE A 59 0.66 3.86 11.63
C PHE A 59 2.10 3.76 12.11
N VAL A 60 2.38 2.71 12.87
CA VAL A 60 3.74 2.31 13.21
C VAL A 60 4.02 0.95 12.60
N LEU A 61 4.93 0.92 11.63
CA LEU A 61 5.35 -0.30 10.97
C LEU A 61 6.71 -0.70 11.56
N TYR A 62 6.74 -1.75 12.38
CA TYR A 62 7.96 -2.17 13.08
C TYR A 62 8.52 -3.45 12.46
N GLN A 63 9.84 -3.53 12.37
CA GLN A 63 10.52 -4.68 11.78
C GLN A 63 10.20 -5.94 12.59
N CYS A 64 9.69 -6.98 11.92
CA CYS A 64 9.40 -8.25 12.59
C CYS A 64 10.69 -8.84 13.19
N GLY A 65 10.58 -9.45 14.37
CA GLY A 65 11.73 -9.89 15.18
C GLY A 65 12.35 -8.79 16.06
N THR A 66 11.81 -7.58 16.04
CA THR A 66 12.23 -6.49 16.95
C THR A 66 11.16 -6.19 18.01
N PRO A 67 11.50 -5.54 19.13
CA PRO A 67 10.51 -5.11 20.11
C PRO A 67 9.52 -4.11 19.50
N VAL A 68 8.23 -4.25 19.82
CA VAL A 68 7.21 -3.27 19.42
C VAL A 68 7.54 -1.93 20.08
N PRO A 69 7.75 -0.85 19.30
CA PRO A 69 8.07 0.46 19.85
C PRO A 69 6.85 1.07 20.55
N ASN A 70 7.09 1.97 21.50
CA ASN A 70 6.03 2.79 22.09
C ASN A 70 6.07 4.18 21.44
N VAL A 71 5.15 4.46 20.51
CA VAL A 71 5.06 5.73 19.81
C VAL A 71 3.80 6.47 20.27
N PRO A 72 3.93 7.70 20.79
CA PRO A 72 2.77 8.51 21.17
C PRO A 72 1.81 8.74 20.00
N ASP A 73 0.51 8.68 20.32
CA ASP A 73 -0.59 9.00 19.41
C ASP A 73 -0.67 8.10 18.16
N ALA A 74 0.01 6.95 18.16
CA ALA A 74 -0.12 5.97 17.08
C ALA A 74 -1.47 5.26 17.17
N ASP A 75 -2.18 5.19 16.03
CA ASP A 75 -3.48 4.53 15.94
C ASP A 75 -3.34 3.02 15.86
N LYS A 76 -2.39 2.54 15.05
CA LYS A 76 -2.23 1.11 14.74
C LYS A 76 -0.77 0.73 14.56
N TYR A 77 -0.48 -0.54 14.85
CA TYR A 77 0.87 -1.12 14.78
C TYR A 77 0.83 -2.34 13.87
N PHE A 78 1.75 -2.40 12.92
CA PHE A 78 1.89 -3.54 12.00
C PHE A 78 3.33 -4.05 12.04
N SER A 79 3.48 -5.37 12.13
CA SER A 79 4.79 -5.99 11.93
C SER A 79 5.07 -6.07 10.43
N VAL A 80 6.26 -5.65 10.00
CA VAL A 80 6.64 -5.64 8.58
C VAL A 80 7.95 -6.41 8.36
N PRO A 81 8.11 -7.06 7.19
CA PRO A 81 7.18 -7.10 6.06
C PRO A 81 5.97 -8.01 6.33
N ILE A 82 4.78 -7.58 5.90
CA ILE A 82 3.58 -8.42 5.96
C ILE A 82 3.66 -9.57 4.95
N THR A 83 2.93 -10.64 5.23
CA THR A 83 2.85 -11.85 4.41
C THR A 83 1.41 -12.24 4.06
N LYS A 84 0.42 -11.65 4.73
CA LYS A 84 -0.99 -11.99 4.55
C LYS A 84 -1.91 -10.77 4.64
N SER A 85 -2.52 -10.41 3.52
CA SER A 85 -3.39 -9.24 3.39
C SER A 85 -4.79 -9.60 2.90
N VAL A 86 -5.76 -8.75 3.24
CA VAL A 86 -7.01 -8.61 2.51
C VAL A 86 -6.95 -7.31 1.71
N VAL A 87 -7.37 -7.37 0.45
CA VAL A 87 -7.45 -6.20 -0.42
C VAL A 87 -8.92 -5.92 -0.72
N ALA A 88 -9.40 -4.75 -0.31
CA ALA A 88 -10.79 -4.30 -0.49
C ALA A 88 -10.90 -3.05 -1.37
N VAL A 89 -9.85 -2.74 -2.15
CA VAL A 89 -9.83 -1.66 -3.13
C VAL A 89 -9.19 -2.13 -4.43
N THR A 90 -9.88 -1.91 -5.54
CA THR A 90 -9.43 -2.38 -6.85
C THR A 90 -8.22 -1.63 -7.37
N THR A 91 -8.10 -0.34 -7.10
CA THR A 91 -6.98 0.52 -7.53
C THR A 91 -5.63 0.15 -6.89
N LEU A 92 -5.63 -0.53 -5.74
CA LEU A 92 -4.40 -0.93 -5.05
C LEU A 92 -3.79 -2.24 -5.57
N LEU A 93 -4.62 -3.10 -6.17
CA LEU A 93 -4.19 -4.39 -6.69
C LEU A 93 -2.98 -4.31 -7.65
N PRO A 94 -2.94 -3.41 -8.65
CA PRO A 94 -1.80 -3.36 -9.56
C PRO A 94 -0.50 -2.90 -8.87
N TRP A 95 -0.54 -2.16 -7.77
CA TRP A 95 0.67 -1.83 -7.01
C TRP A 95 1.21 -3.04 -6.25
N ILE A 96 0.32 -3.81 -5.60
CA ILE A 96 0.72 -5.06 -4.94
C ILE A 96 1.30 -6.05 -5.96
N GLU A 97 0.72 -6.15 -7.15
CA GLU A 97 1.25 -7.00 -8.22
C GLU A 97 2.60 -6.51 -8.75
N GLN A 98 2.79 -5.20 -8.91
CA GLN A 98 4.05 -4.62 -9.39
C GLN A 98 5.19 -4.77 -8.37
N LEU A 99 4.90 -4.73 -7.08
CA LEU A 99 5.84 -5.06 -6.01
C LEU A 99 6.12 -6.58 -5.90
N GLY A 100 5.48 -7.40 -6.73
CA GLY A 100 5.62 -8.86 -6.69
C GLY A 100 4.90 -9.54 -5.52
N GLU A 101 4.05 -8.83 -4.80
CA GLU A 101 3.46 -9.25 -3.52
C GLU A 101 2.07 -9.87 -3.64
N ARG A 102 1.64 -10.24 -4.86
CA ARG A 102 0.32 -10.85 -5.09
C ARG A 102 0.07 -12.08 -4.21
N ALA A 103 1.10 -12.87 -3.92
CA ALA A 103 0.98 -14.08 -3.10
C ALA A 103 0.55 -13.79 -1.65
N THR A 104 0.70 -12.54 -1.19
CA THR A 104 0.25 -12.13 0.15
C THR A 104 -1.26 -11.91 0.22
N ILE A 105 -1.93 -11.73 -0.92
CA ILE A 105 -3.38 -11.53 -0.95
C ILE A 105 -4.05 -12.85 -0.58
N ALA A 106 -4.55 -12.95 0.64
CA ALA A 106 -5.25 -14.13 1.14
C ALA A 106 -6.77 -13.97 1.10
N GLY A 107 -7.27 -12.74 0.97
CA GLY A 107 -8.69 -12.48 0.82
C GLY A 107 -9.00 -11.25 -0.01
N TRP A 108 -10.20 -11.25 -0.58
CA TRP A 108 -10.74 -10.15 -1.37
C TRP A 108 -11.95 -9.54 -0.64
N GLY A 109 -11.86 -8.25 -0.30
CA GLY A 109 -12.77 -7.61 0.65
C GLY A 109 -13.84 -6.71 0.07
N THR A 110 -14.04 -6.69 -1.26
CA THR A 110 -15.01 -5.78 -1.91
C THR A 110 -15.64 -6.41 -3.16
N VAL A 111 -16.29 -5.60 -3.99
CA VAL A 111 -16.82 -5.98 -5.31
C VAL A 111 -15.78 -6.67 -6.20
N ALA A 112 -16.25 -7.42 -7.19
CA ALA A 112 -15.41 -8.32 -7.99
C ALA A 112 -14.09 -7.68 -8.51
N PRO A 113 -12.95 -8.39 -8.38
CA PRO A 113 -11.66 -7.89 -8.87
C PRO A 113 -11.66 -7.81 -10.39
N TYR A 114 -11.02 -6.78 -10.95
CA TYR A 114 -10.86 -6.66 -12.40
C TYR A 114 -9.74 -7.56 -12.96
N SER A 115 -8.73 -7.90 -12.14
CA SER A 115 -7.62 -8.77 -12.56
C SER A 115 -8.12 -10.20 -12.80
N PRO A 116 -7.92 -10.77 -14.01
CA PRO A 116 -8.28 -12.16 -14.29
C PRO A 116 -7.58 -13.15 -13.37
N CYS A 117 -6.35 -12.84 -12.92
CA CYS A 117 -5.59 -13.67 -11.99
C CYS A 117 -6.28 -13.72 -10.63
N THR A 118 -6.56 -12.56 -10.02
CA THR A 118 -7.25 -12.47 -8.72
C THR A 118 -8.66 -13.07 -8.79
N ALA A 119 -9.40 -12.80 -9.88
CA ALA A 119 -10.70 -13.41 -10.11
C ALA A 119 -10.62 -14.94 -10.25
N SER A 120 -9.53 -15.48 -10.80
CA SER A 120 -9.30 -16.92 -10.87
C SER A 120 -9.02 -17.51 -9.49
N LEU A 121 -8.15 -16.87 -8.70
CA LEU A 121 -7.83 -17.31 -7.33
C LEU A 121 -9.06 -17.30 -6.42
N LEU A 122 -9.92 -16.30 -6.55
CA LEU A 122 -11.17 -16.20 -5.79
C LEU A 122 -12.14 -17.32 -6.19
N ARG A 123 -12.25 -17.61 -7.49
CA ARG A 123 -13.10 -18.70 -8.00
C ARG A 123 -12.58 -20.09 -7.65
N SER A 124 -11.25 -20.28 -7.59
CA SER A 124 -10.66 -21.56 -7.17
C SER A 124 -10.69 -21.76 -5.65
N GLY A 125 -10.94 -20.71 -4.88
CA GLY A 125 -10.91 -20.72 -3.42
C GLY A 125 -9.50 -20.67 -2.83
N GLU A 126 -8.49 -20.33 -3.65
CA GLU A 126 -7.12 -20.09 -3.17
C GLU A 126 -7.01 -18.80 -2.35
N ILE A 127 -7.84 -17.80 -2.66
CA ILE A 127 -8.08 -16.64 -1.81
C ILE A 127 -9.54 -16.60 -1.37
N VAL A 128 -9.79 -16.10 -0.17
CA VAL A 128 -11.12 -16.12 0.44
C VAL A 128 -11.92 -14.88 0.06
N ASP A 129 -13.19 -15.06 -0.28
CA ASP A 129 -14.14 -13.96 -0.40
C ASP A 129 -14.47 -13.42 1.00
N ALA A 130 -13.92 -12.24 1.30
CA ALA A 130 -14.12 -11.51 2.54
C ALA A 130 -14.98 -10.26 2.30
N ALA A 131 -15.75 -10.18 1.21
CA ALA A 131 -16.60 -9.04 0.92
C ALA A 131 -17.91 -9.06 1.72
N ASN A 132 -18.40 -7.87 2.07
CA ASN A 132 -19.72 -7.58 2.59
C ASN A 132 -20.30 -6.38 1.82
N GLY A 133 -20.70 -6.62 0.57
CA GLY A 133 -21.05 -5.57 -0.37
C GLY A 133 -19.82 -4.76 -0.77
N PHE A 134 -19.82 -3.45 -0.50
CA PHE A 134 -18.68 -2.56 -0.72
C PHE A 134 -17.71 -2.49 0.47
N ASN A 135 -18.02 -3.19 1.57
CA ASN A 135 -17.22 -3.19 2.80
C ASN A 135 -16.55 -4.54 3.03
N THR A 136 -15.52 -4.57 3.87
CA THR A 136 -14.85 -5.80 4.30
C THR A 136 -15.62 -6.53 5.40
N ASN A 137 -15.72 -7.87 5.30
CA ASN A 137 -16.12 -8.74 6.40
C ASN A 137 -14.90 -9.04 7.30
N TYR A 138 -14.76 -8.24 8.37
CA TYR A 138 -13.62 -8.35 9.28
C TYR A 138 -13.53 -9.69 10.02
N THR A 139 -14.66 -10.31 10.38
CA THR A 139 -14.64 -11.65 10.97
C THR A 139 -14.03 -12.68 10.03
N THR A 140 -14.25 -12.55 8.72
CA THR A 140 -13.63 -13.41 7.71
C THR A 140 -12.15 -13.09 7.55
N ALA A 141 -11.77 -11.81 7.50
CA ALA A 141 -10.38 -11.37 7.44
C ALA A 141 -9.55 -11.92 8.63
N GLU A 142 -10.10 -11.85 9.84
CA GLU A 142 -9.48 -12.40 11.04
C GLU A 142 -9.41 -13.92 11.01
N ALA A 143 -10.47 -14.60 10.55
CA ALA A 143 -10.50 -16.06 10.47
C ALA A 143 -9.45 -16.64 9.52
N ILE A 144 -9.09 -15.91 8.46
CA ILE A 144 -8.01 -16.30 7.54
C ILE A 144 -6.63 -15.88 8.06
N GLY A 145 -6.55 -15.19 9.19
CA GLY A 145 -5.30 -14.71 9.79
C GLY A 145 -4.67 -13.54 9.02
N ALA A 146 -5.48 -12.65 8.44
CA ALA A 146 -4.97 -11.46 7.78
C ALA A 146 -4.23 -10.57 8.80
N GLU A 147 -3.07 -10.06 8.40
CA GLU A 147 -2.26 -9.13 9.19
C GLU A 147 -2.68 -7.68 8.93
N ILE A 148 -3.31 -7.44 7.78
CA ILE A 148 -3.77 -6.13 7.34
C ILE A 148 -4.96 -6.27 6.38
N VAL A 149 -5.79 -5.24 6.35
CA VAL A 149 -6.85 -5.02 5.35
C VAL A 149 -6.58 -3.66 4.71
N PHE A 150 -6.25 -3.66 3.42
CA PHE A 150 -6.15 -2.42 2.64
C PHE A 150 -7.52 -2.07 2.06
N GLU A 151 -8.03 -0.89 2.40
CA GLU A 151 -9.35 -0.45 1.95
C GLU A 151 -9.43 1.06 1.75
N SER A 152 -10.54 1.56 1.17
CA SER A 152 -10.84 2.99 1.18
C SER A 152 -11.45 3.34 2.52
N PHE A 153 -11.37 4.60 2.93
CA PHE A 153 -11.89 4.99 4.23
C PHE A 153 -13.40 4.71 4.34
N THR A 154 -13.75 3.92 5.36
CA THR A 154 -15.12 3.74 5.82
C THR A 154 -15.16 3.97 7.34
N PRO A 155 -16.28 4.40 7.94
CA PRO A 155 -16.36 4.56 9.39
C PRO A 155 -16.06 3.27 10.17
N GLU A 156 -16.50 2.13 9.65
CA GLU A 156 -16.27 0.80 10.25
C GLU A 156 -14.80 0.40 10.14
N GLY A 157 -14.23 0.62 8.96
CA GLY A 157 -12.84 0.38 8.63
C GLY A 157 -11.85 1.23 9.42
N GLY A 158 -12.06 2.55 9.46
CA GLY A 158 -11.20 3.49 10.16
C GLY A 158 -10.92 3.07 11.61
N LEU A 159 -11.91 2.45 12.27
CA LEU A 159 -11.83 1.99 13.66
C LEU A 159 -11.25 0.58 13.82
N HIS A 160 -11.19 -0.25 12.79
CA HIS A 160 -10.76 -1.64 12.92
C HIS A 160 -9.22 -1.75 13.02
N PRO A 161 -8.65 -2.56 13.95
CA PRO A 161 -7.19 -2.65 14.15
C PRO A 161 -6.39 -3.12 12.93
N LEU A 162 -6.99 -3.94 12.06
CA LEU A 162 -6.34 -4.43 10.83
C LEU A 162 -6.41 -3.46 9.66
N ALA A 163 -7.28 -2.45 9.72
CA ALA A 163 -7.60 -1.63 8.56
C ALA A 163 -6.55 -0.54 8.33
N VAL A 164 -6.13 -0.41 7.08
CA VAL A 164 -5.40 0.75 6.58
C VAL A 164 -6.25 1.38 5.50
N ALA A 165 -6.68 2.62 5.74
CA ALA A 165 -7.40 3.36 4.72
C ALA A 165 -6.37 4.00 3.78
N VAL A 166 -6.49 3.67 2.51
CA VAL A 166 -5.65 4.22 1.44
C VAL A 166 -6.46 5.31 0.73
N THR A 167 -5.85 6.48 0.58
CA THR A 167 -6.52 7.71 0.13
C THR A 167 -5.90 8.28 -1.15
N GLU A 168 -5.32 7.40 -1.96
CA GLU A 168 -4.67 7.72 -3.24
C GLU A 168 -5.62 8.43 -4.22
N TYR A 169 -6.92 8.16 -4.11
CA TYR A 169 -7.97 8.74 -4.94
C TYR A 169 -8.26 10.21 -4.61
N LEU A 170 -7.75 10.73 -3.48
CA LEU A 170 -7.85 12.15 -3.10
C LEU A 170 -6.74 13.01 -3.71
N GLU A 171 -5.68 12.38 -4.24
CA GLU A 171 -4.60 13.08 -4.93
C GLU A 171 -5.10 13.77 -6.22
N ASN A 172 -4.41 14.84 -6.62
CA ASN A 172 -4.90 15.75 -7.67
C ASN A 172 -4.25 15.58 -9.05
N SER A 173 -3.28 14.66 -9.20
CA SER A 173 -2.55 14.42 -10.44
C SER A 173 -2.16 12.94 -10.61
N VAL A 174 -1.76 12.58 -11.83
CA VAL A 174 -1.33 11.20 -12.14
C VAL A 174 -0.08 10.81 -11.36
N LEU A 175 0.90 11.72 -11.22
CA LEU A 175 2.14 11.41 -10.50
C LEU A 175 1.93 11.38 -8.99
N THR A 176 1.11 12.29 -8.45
CA THR A 176 0.76 12.28 -7.02
C THR A 176 0.04 10.99 -6.64
N THR A 177 -0.89 10.48 -7.47
CA THR A 177 -1.51 9.16 -7.25
C THR A 177 -0.51 8.03 -7.49
N GLY A 178 0.32 8.12 -8.53
CA GLY A 178 1.27 7.07 -8.90
C GLY A 178 2.30 6.76 -7.81
N GLU A 179 2.70 7.77 -7.03
CA GLU A 179 3.68 7.63 -5.94
C GLU A 179 3.13 6.81 -4.75
N TRP A 180 1.82 6.56 -4.67
CA TRP A 180 1.26 5.69 -3.63
C TRP A 180 1.70 4.21 -3.74
N ILE A 181 2.37 3.80 -4.82
CA ILE A 181 3.11 2.53 -4.83
C ILE A 181 4.19 2.50 -3.73
N GLU A 182 4.80 3.65 -3.44
CA GLU A 182 5.80 3.80 -2.39
C GLU A 182 5.16 3.64 -1.01
N PHE A 183 3.97 4.23 -0.78
CA PHE A 183 3.17 3.98 0.42
C PHE A 183 2.88 2.48 0.61
N MET A 184 2.43 1.80 -0.46
CA MET A 184 2.15 0.35 -0.39
C MET A 184 3.41 -0.45 -0.06
N SER A 185 4.57 -0.05 -0.58
CA SER A 185 5.85 -0.72 -0.34
C SER A 185 6.29 -0.72 1.12
N LEU A 186 5.84 0.27 1.91
CA LEU A 186 6.17 0.37 3.32
C LEU A 186 5.65 -0.85 4.10
N PHE A 187 4.57 -1.48 3.69
CA PHE A 187 4.06 -2.67 4.40
C PHE A 187 4.86 -3.93 4.07
N TYR A 188 5.55 -3.96 2.93
CA TYR A 188 6.32 -5.10 2.43
C TYR A 188 7.84 -4.91 2.53
N ASN A 189 8.29 -3.77 3.07
CA ASN A 189 9.71 -3.38 3.12
C ASN A 189 10.39 -3.33 1.74
N LYS A 190 9.61 -2.98 0.71
CA LYS A 190 10.04 -2.95 -0.70
C LYS A 190 10.35 -1.55 -1.21
N GLU A 191 10.86 -0.67 -0.35
CA GLU A 191 11.13 0.72 -0.67
C GLU A 191 12.07 0.87 -1.89
N ALA A 192 13.14 0.08 -1.96
CA ALA A 192 14.06 0.10 -3.11
C ALA A 192 13.37 -0.27 -4.44
N GLU A 193 12.48 -1.27 -4.42
CA GLU A 193 11.75 -1.72 -5.60
C GLU A 193 10.70 -0.68 -6.02
N ALA A 194 9.99 -0.11 -5.05
CA ALA A 194 8.99 0.93 -5.30
C ALA A 194 9.61 2.19 -5.90
N ASN A 195 10.73 2.67 -5.36
CA ASN A 195 11.48 3.80 -5.91
C ASN A 195 11.85 3.57 -7.39
N ALA A 196 12.30 2.36 -7.74
CA ALA A 196 12.66 2.01 -9.11
C ALA A 196 11.44 1.96 -10.04
N ILE A 197 10.33 1.39 -9.57
CA ILE A 197 9.07 1.34 -10.31
C ILE A 197 8.52 2.75 -10.52
N PHE A 198 8.44 3.57 -9.47
CA PHE A 198 7.94 4.93 -9.54
C PHE A 198 8.81 5.82 -10.43
N THR A 199 10.14 5.70 -10.36
CA THR A 199 11.06 6.37 -11.29
C THR A 199 10.71 6.05 -12.74
N THR A 200 10.48 4.77 -13.05
CA THR A 200 10.10 4.34 -14.41
C THR A 200 8.73 4.88 -14.82
N MET A 201 7.75 4.87 -13.90
CA MET A 201 6.42 5.45 -14.14
C MET A 201 6.51 6.95 -14.44
N LYS A 202 7.27 7.69 -13.64
CA LYS A 202 7.50 9.13 -13.80
C LYS A 202 8.15 9.44 -15.15
N GLU A 203 9.24 8.77 -15.48
CA GLU A 203 9.93 8.96 -16.76
C GLU A 203 9.01 8.69 -17.96
N THR A 204 8.19 7.63 -17.85
CA THR A 204 7.21 7.27 -18.89
C THR A 204 6.12 8.33 -19.02
N TYR A 205 5.55 8.79 -17.91
CA TYR A 205 4.54 9.84 -17.89
C TYR A 205 5.06 11.14 -18.49
N GLU A 206 6.22 11.62 -18.02
CA GLU A 206 6.82 12.86 -18.53
C GLU A 206 7.20 12.74 -20.02
N CYS A 207 7.59 11.56 -20.49
CA CYS A 207 7.81 11.31 -21.91
C CYS A 207 6.51 11.47 -22.72
N HIS A 208 5.39 10.97 -22.20
CA HIS A 208 4.09 11.11 -22.85
C HIS A 208 3.57 12.54 -22.80
N GLU A 209 3.77 13.25 -21.69
CA GLU A 209 3.45 14.68 -21.55
C GLU A 209 4.20 15.51 -22.60
N ARG A 210 5.54 15.39 -22.68
CA ARG A 210 6.35 16.07 -23.71
C ARG A 210 5.93 15.74 -25.13
N ARG A 211 5.45 14.51 -25.38
CA ARG A 211 4.95 14.11 -26.69
C ARG A 211 3.57 14.70 -26.98
N ALA A 212 2.70 14.81 -25.98
CA ALA A 212 1.41 15.49 -26.11
C ALA A 212 1.61 16.98 -26.41
N ASP A 213 2.64 17.60 -25.83
CA ASP A 213 3.01 19.00 -26.09
C ASP A 213 3.30 19.29 -27.56
N PHE A 214 3.89 18.32 -28.29
CA PHE A 214 4.10 18.44 -29.73
C PHE A 214 2.81 18.62 -30.53
N PHE A 215 1.68 18.12 -30.00
CA PHE A 215 0.36 18.25 -30.63
C PHE A 215 -0.44 19.45 -30.09
N GLN A 216 0.14 20.28 -29.23
CA GLN A 216 -0.50 21.51 -28.75
C GLN A 216 -0.81 22.44 -29.93
N GLY A 217 -2.08 22.83 -30.04
CA GLY A 217 -2.63 23.61 -31.16
C GLY A 217 -3.95 23.05 -31.71
N ASN A 218 -4.25 21.77 -31.44
CA ASN A 218 -5.54 21.16 -31.72
C ASN A 218 -6.28 20.90 -30.40
N ASN A 219 -7.22 21.77 -30.03
CA ASN A 219 -8.11 21.50 -28.91
C ASN A 219 -9.14 20.43 -29.34
N TYR A 220 -8.86 19.17 -29.01
CA TYR A 220 -9.81 18.09 -29.23
C TYR A 220 -10.88 18.11 -28.14
N SER A 221 -12.14 18.27 -28.52
CA SER A 221 -13.27 18.03 -27.62
C SER A 221 -13.50 16.53 -27.53
N VAL A 222 -13.25 15.96 -26.36
CA VAL A 222 -13.51 14.54 -26.07
C VAL A 222 -14.79 14.45 -25.24
N ALA A 223 -15.77 13.69 -25.72
CA ALA A 223 -16.96 13.36 -24.96
C ALA A 223 -16.78 11.97 -24.33
N TRP A 224 -16.71 11.91 -23.01
CA TRP A 224 -16.78 10.67 -22.25
C TRP A 224 -18.25 10.33 -22.03
N VAL A 225 -18.71 9.19 -22.56
CA VAL A 225 -20.12 8.76 -22.47
C VAL A 225 -20.18 7.46 -21.68
N GLU A 226 -20.92 7.49 -20.59
CA GLU A 226 -21.26 6.32 -19.78
C GLU A 226 -22.74 5.98 -20.00
N TRP A 227 -23.08 4.70 -20.07
CA TRP A 227 -24.48 4.25 -20.05
C TRP A 227 -24.66 3.24 -18.93
N SER A 228 -25.69 3.44 -18.11
CA SER A 228 -26.12 2.45 -17.12
C SER A 228 -26.96 1.37 -17.82
N THR A 229 -26.60 0.10 -17.64
CA THR A 229 -27.44 -1.05 -18.02
C THR A 229 -28.53 -1.32 -17.00
#